data_AF-A0A967XMN6-F1
#
_entry.id   AF-A0A967XMN6-F1
#
_cell.length_a   1.000
_cell.length_b   1.000
_cell.length_c   1.000
_cell.angle_alpha   90.00
_cell.angle_beta   90.00
_cell.angle_gamma   90.00
#
_symmetry.space_group_name_H-M   'P 1'
#
loop_
_entity.id
_entity.type
_entity.pdbx_description
1 polymer ?
#
loop_
_entity_poly.entity_id
_entity_poly.type
_entity_poly.pdbx_seq_one_letter_code
_entity_poly.pdbx_strand_id
1 'polypeptide(L)'
;MVWWKHGVVYQIYPRSFADSNGDGIGDLRGVIDRLDHLVELGVDAVWLSPFYRSPMADFGYDVADYRDVDPIFGTLDDADRLIEACHERGLKIVVDFVPNHTSSEHPWFVESRSSRTNARRDWYIWRDPKPDGSPPNNWLAYFGGRTWTFDEATGGQYYLHLFLPEQPDLNWRNPEVRHAMYDTMRFWLDRGVDGFRIDVAHMVMKDPELRDNPPAPPGHVSG
;
A
#
# COMPACT_ATOMS: atom_id res chain seq x y z
N MET A 1 -14.49 -12.73 -24.72
CA MET A 1 -14.31 -13.52 -23.48
C MET A 1 -13.92 -12.55 -22.37
N VAL A 2 -14.27 -12.79 -21.11
CA VAL A 2 -13.87 -11.89 -20.01
C VAL A 2 -12.39 -12.14 -19.70
N TRP A 3 -11.52 -11.15 -19.99
CA TRP A 3 -10.06 -11.35 -20.06
C TRP A 3 -9.46 -11.93 -18.77
N TRP A 4 -9.80 -11.35 -17.60
CA TRP A 4 -9.19 -11.70 -16.32
C TRP A 4 -9.51 -13.12 -15.82
N LYS A 5 -10.48 -13.81 -16.43
CA LYS A 5 -10.80 -15.20 -16.07
C LYS A 5 -9.82 -16.22 -16.64
N HIS A 6 -9.08 -15.85 -17.69
CA HIS A 6 -8.20 -16.77 -18.42
C HIS A 6 -6.85 -16.15 -18.81
N GLY A 7 -6.70 -14.83 -18.69
CA GLY A 7 -5.49 -14.13 -19.07
C GLY A 7 -4.30 -14.39 -18.14
N VAL A 8 -3.11 -14.31 -18.70
CA VAL A 8 -1.83 -14.43 -18.00
C VAL A 8 -1.36 -13.04 -17.61
N VAL A 9 -1.09 -12.84 -16.31
CA VAL A 9 -0.59 -11.58 -15.76
C VAL A 9 0.92 -11.71 -15.49
N TYR A 10 1.69 -10.75 -15.98
CA TYR A 10 3.12 -10.62 -15.69
C TYR A 10 3.35 -9.56 -14.62
N GLN A 11 3.87 -9.96 -13.45
CA GLN A 11 4.20 -9.01 -12.39
C GLN A 11 5.54 -8.32 -12.71
N ILE A 12 5.54 -7.00 -12.61
CA ILE A 12 6.69 -6.13 -12.73
C ILE A 12 6.94 -5.48 -11.37
N TYR A 13 8.16 -5.64 -10.86
CA TYR A 13 8.66 -4.85 -9.75
C TYR A 13 9.46 -3.67 -10.32
N PRO A 14 8.90 -2.44 -10.38
CA PRO A 14 9.43 -1.35 -11.22
C PRO A 14 10.90 -1.06 -10.94
N ARG A 15 11.26 -0.99 -9.66
CA ARG A 15 12.60 -0.64 -9.15
C ARG A 15 13.73 -1.52 -9.69
N SER A 16 13.44 -2.74 -10.14
CA SER A 16 14.46 -3.69 -10.63
C SER A 16 14.18 -4.22 -12.04
N PHE A 17 13.26 -3.61 -12.78
CA PHE A 17 12.88 -4.12 -14.10
C PHE A 17 13.75 -3.57 -15.22
N ALA A 18 13.74 -2.25 -15.42
CA ALA A 18 14.55 -1.58 -16.43
C ALA A 18 14.73 -0.10 -16.06
N ASP A 19 15.99 0.36 -16.01
CA ASP A 19 16.37 1.76 -15.80
C ASP A 19 16.53 2.45 -17.16
N SER A 20 15.79 3.56 -17.37
CA SER A 20 15.84 4.33 -18.62
C SER A 20 16.74 5.56 -18.57
N ASN A 21 17.14 5.99 -17.38
CA ASN A 21 17.77 7.28 -17.15
C ASN A 21 19.21 7.18 -16.60
N GLY A 22 19.63 5.98 -16.18
CA GLY A 22 20.99 5.65 -15.75
C GLY A 22 21.28 5.93 -14.27
N ASP A 23 20.27 6.13 -13.43
CA ASP A 23 20.42 6.34 -11.98
C ASP A 23 20.57 5.03 -11.18
N GLY A 24 20.42 3.87 -11.83
CA GLY A 24 20.54 2.54 -11.24
C GLY A 24 19.22 1.99 -10.66
N ILE A 25 18.10 2.69 -10.83
CA ILE A 25 16.77 2.28 -10.39
C ILE A 25 15.86 2.14 -11.61
N GLY A 26 15.10 1.03 -11.68
CA GLY A 26 14.13 0.87 -12.74
C GLY A 26 12.95 1.85 -12.61
N ASP A 27 12.48 2.38 -13.74
CA ASP A 27 11.48 3.45 -13.82
C ASP A 27 10.36 3.13 -14.83
N LEU A 28 9.29 3.94 -14.85
CA LEU A 28 8.12 3.67 -15.70
C LEU A 28 8.45 3.74 -17.20
N ARG A 29 9.40 4.57 -17.61
CA ARG A 29 9.85 4.64 -19.01
C ARG A 29 10.60 3.38 -19.42
N GLY A 30 11.43 2.84 -18.52
CA GLY A 30 12.08 1.55 -18.74
C GLY A 30 11.08 0.40 -18.88
N VAL A 31 9.93 0.46 -18.18
CA VAL A 31 8.82 -0.48 -18.41
C VAL A 31 8.26 -0.33 -19.83
N ILE A 32 8.00 0.91 -20.26
CA ILE A 32 7.50 1.22 -21.63
C ILE A 32 8.46 0.63 -22.69
N ASP A 33 9.77 0.85 -22.54
CA ASP A 33 10.82 0.37 -23.45
C ASP A 33 10.93 -1.17 -23.56
N ARG A 34 10.21 -1.90 -22.70
CA ARG A 34 10.21 -3.36 -22.64
C ARG A 34 8.86 -4.00 -22.91
N LEU A 35 7.81 -3.22 -23.21
CA LEU A 35 6.48 -3.78 -23.48
C LEU A 35 6.46 -4.72 -24.68
N ASP A 36 7.23 -4.44 -25.75
CA ASP A 36 7.28 -5.32 -26.93
C ASP A 36 7.79 -6.73 -26.58
N HIS A 37 8.76 -6.83 -25.66
CA HIS A 37 9.22 -8.11 -25.15
C HIS A 37 8.13 -8.87 -24.39
N LEU A 38 7.29 -8.16 -23.62
CA LEU A 38 6.18 -8.76 -22.89
C LEU A 38 5.06 -9.24 -23.85
N VAL A 39 4.84 -8.51 -24.95
CA VAL A 39 3.95 -8.96 -26.04
C VAL A 39 4.48 -10.24 -26.67
N GLU A 40 5.78 -10.32 -26.97
CA GLU A 40 6.41 -11.54 -27.51
C GLU A 40 6.31 -12.74 -26.55
N LEU A 41 6.39 -12.48 -25.24
CA LEU A 41 6.18 -13.49 -24.21
C LEU A 41 4.74 -14.04 -24.21
N GLY A 42 3.78 -13.29 -24.76
CA GLY A 42 2.39 -13.71 -24.92
C GLY A 42 1.52 -13.49 -23.68
N VAL A 43 1.84 -12.49 -22.86
CA VAL A 43 1.04 -12.16 -21.66
C VAL A 43 -0.14 -11.26 -22.03
N ASP A 44 -1.22 -11.34 -21.26
CA ASP A 44 -2.44 -10.55 -21.50
C ASP A 44 -2.46 -9.26 -20.68
N ALA A 45 -1.73 -9.23 -19.56
CA ALA A 45 -1.69 -8.09 -18.65
C ALA A 45 -0.33 -7.94 -17.98
N VAL A 46 0.02 -6.71 -17.61
CA VAL A 46 1.10 -6.42 -16.67
C VAL A 46 0.50 -6.00 -15.32
N TRP A 47 1.10 -6.44 -14.23
CA TRP A 47 0.80 -5.96 -12.87
C TRP A 47 2.03 -5.24 -12.33
N LEU A 48 1.91 -3.95 -12.05
CA LEU A 48 2.96 -3.18 -11.39
C LEU A 48 2.80 -3.24 -9.87
N SER A 49 3.86 -3.65 -9.16
CA SER A 49 4.04 -3.32 -7.75
C SER A 49 4.09 -1.79 -7.53
N PRO A 50 3.95 -1.29 -6.29
CA PRO A 50 3.75 0.14 -6.04
C PRO A 50 4.81 1.04 -6.69
N PHE A 51 4.34 2.11 -7.32
CA PHE A 51 5.15 3.21 -7.88
C PHE A 51 4.69 4.58 -7.35
N TYR A 52 3.85 4.57 -6.32
CA TYR A 52 3.31 5.76 -5.66
C TYR A 52 4.37 6.48 -4.84
N ARG A 53 4.14 7.77 -4.56
CA ARG A 53 4.97 8.54 -3.62
C ARG A 53 5.14 7.78 -2.31
N SER A 54 6.39 7.55 -1.91
CA SER A 54 6.72 6.76 -0.73
C SER A 54 8.09 7.14 -0.17
N PRO A 55 8.28 7.17 1.17
CA PRO A 55 9.60 7.25 1.78
C PRO A 55 10.49 6.03 1.53
N MET A 56 9.93 4.96 0.94
CA MET A 56 10.60 3.71 0.57
C MET A 56 11.08 2.89 1.78
N ALA A 57 10.48 3.04 2.96
CA ALA A 57 10.78 2.22 4.12
C ALA A 57 10.44 0.74 3.88
N ASP A 58 9.38 0.49 3.10
CA ASP A 58 8.98 -0.82 2.59
C ASP A 58 8.91 -0.78 1.04
N PHE A 59 9.87 -0.08 0.44
CA PHE A 59 10.08 0.02 -1.01
C PHE A 59 8.81 0.27 -1.84
N GLY A 60 7.96 1.18 -1.38
CA GLY A 60 6.75 1.63 -2.09
C GLY A 60 5.44 1.18 -1.46
N TYR A 61 5.46 0.20 -0.55
CA TYR A 61 4.24 -0.22 0.18
C TYR A 61 3.89 0.73 1.33
N ASP A 62 4.82 1.55 1.81
CA ASP A 62 4.58 2.70 2.69
C ASP A 62 4.18 3.94 1.88
N VAL A 63 2.92 4.00 1.43
CA VAL A 63 2.42 5.05 0.52
C VAL A 63 2.19 6.39 1.25
N ALA A 64 2.83 7.47 0.79
CA ALA A 64 2.66 8.84 1.29
C ALA A 64 1.74 9.71 0.43
N ASP A 65 1.56 9.39 -0.85
CA ASP A 65 0.48 9.94 -1.70
C ASP A 65 0.03 8.88 -2.71
N TYR A 66 -1.22 8.44 -2.59
CA TYR A 66 -1.81 7.42 -3.46
C TYR A 66 -2.10 7.90 -4.89
N ARG A 67 -2.05 9.21 -5.15
CA ARG A 67 -2.50 9.82 -6.42
C ARG A 67 -1.38 10.54 -7.16
N ASP A 68 -0.14 10.25 -6.79
CA ASP A 68 1.04 10.72 -7.51
C ASP A 68 2.06 9.59 -7.63
N VAL A 69 2.98 9.74 -8.58
CA VAL A 69 4.08 8.83 -8.85
C VAL A 69 5.32 9.27 -8.08
N ASP A 70 6.08 8.34 -7.52
CA ASP A 70 7.34 8.69 -6.88
C ASP A 70 8.38 9.18 -7.91
N PRO A 71 9.16 10.24 -7.64
CA PRO A 71 10.10 10.78 -8.62
C PRO A 71 11.17 9.80 -9.06
N ILE A 72 11.48 8.79 -8.23
CA ILE A 72 12.43 7.74 -8.63
C ILE A 72 11.89 6.88 -9.78
N PHE A 73 10.57 6.84 -9.97
CA PHE A 73 9.90 6.07 -11.02
C PHE A 73 9.44 6.96 -12.20
N GLY A 74 9.44 8.28 -12.02
CA GLY A 74 9.08 9.25 -13.05
C GLY A 74 7.98 10.20 -12.59
N THR A 75 7.01 10.46 -13.46
CA THR A 75 5.92 11.41 -13.24
C THR A 75 4.55 10.78 -13.48
N LEU A 76 3.50 11.48 -13.07
CA LEU A 76 2.13 11.08 -13.39
C LEU A 76 1.87 10.99 -14.91
N ASP A 77 2.49 11.88 -15.70
CA ASP A 77 2.43 11.83 -17.16
C ASP A 77 3.12 10.56 -17.72
N ASP A 78 4.19 10.08 -17.09
CA ASP A 78 4.84 8.82 -17.48
C ASP A 78 3.95 7.61 -17.15
N ALA A 79 3.16 7.66 -16.07
CA ALA A 79 2.16 6.63 -15.78
C ALA A 79 1.02 6.63 -16.81
N ASP A 80 0.51 7.81 -17.19
CA ASP A 80 -0.52 7.92 -18.24
C ASP A 80 0.00 7.37 -19.59
N ARG A 81 1.26 7.67 -19.95
CA ARG A 81 1.92 7.11 -21.13
C ARG A 81 2.11 5.60 -21.06
N LEU A 82 2.42 5.05 -19.90
CA LEU A 82 2.55 3.60 -19.73
C LEU A 82 1.20 2.90 -19.90
N ILE A 83 0.12 3.47 -19.37
CA ILE A 83 -1.24 2.95 -19.55
C ILE A 83 -1.59 2.94 -21.05
N GLU A 84 -1.39 4.06 -21.74
CA GLU A 84 -1.63 4.18 -23.18
C GLU A 84 -0.79 3.16 -23.98
N ALA A 85 0.51 3.09 -23.72
CA ALA A 85 1.42 2.18 -24.42
C ALA A 85 1.09 0.69 -24.21
N CYS A 86 0.57 0.32 -23.03
CA CYS A 86 0.02 -1.02 -22.78
C CYS A 86 -1.20 -1.27 -23.69
N HIS A 87 -2.16 -0.34 -23.71
CA HIS A 87 -3.40 -0.48 -24.46
C HIS A 87 -3.19 -0.51 -25.98
N GLU A 88 -2.25 0.28 -26.52
CA GLU A 88 -1.86 0.24 -27.93
C GLU A 88 -1.36 -1.15 -28.37
N ARG A 89 -0.78 -1.91 -27.43
CA ARG A 89 -0.26 -3.27 -27.63
C ARG A 89 -1.27 -4.37 -27.29
N GLY A 90 -2.49 -3.99 -26.91
CA GLY A 90 -3.51 -4.92 -26.46
C GLY A 90 -3.27 -5.51 -25.06
N LEU A 91 -2.29 -4.99 -24.32
CA LEU A 91 -2.01 -5.40 -22.94
C LEU A 91 -2.96 -4.70 -21.98
N LYS A 92 -3.35 -5.39 -20.91
CA LYS A 92 -4.03 -4.83 -19.75
C LYS A 92 -3.03 -4.36 -18.70
N ILE A 93 -3.38 -3.33 -17.94
CA ILE A 93 -2.54 -2.83 -16.85
C ILE A 93 -3.26 -2.91 -15.52
N VAL A 94 -2.66 -3.62 -14.58
CA VAL A 94 -3.08 -3.75 -13.19
C VAL A 94 -2.04 -3.04 -12.33
N VAL A 95 -2.49 -2.31 -11.31
CA VAL A 95 -1.58 -1.65 -10.36
C VAL A 95 -1.82 -2.20 -8.95
N ASP A 96 -0.80 -2.20 -8.12
CA ASP A 96 -0.96 -2.54 -6.71
C ASP A 96 -1.86 -1.53 -6.00
N PHE A 97 -2.66 -1.97 -5.06
CA PHE A 97 -3.44 -1.09 -4.19
C PHE A 97 -3.17 -1.50 -2.75
N VAL A 98 -2.69 -0.56 -1.94
CA VAL A 98 -2.29 -0.78 -0.55
C VAL A 98 -3.31 -0.15 0.41
N PRO A 99 -4.47 -0.80 0.65
CA PRO A 99 -5.56 -0.22 1.43
C PRO A 99 -5.35 -0.24 2.94
N ASN A 100 -4.48 -1.11 3.46
CA ASN A 100 -4.48 -1.44 4.89
C ASN A 100 -3.85 -0.34 5.76
N HIS A 101 -2.79 0.28 5.27
CA HIS A 101 -1.99 1.28 5.95
C HIS A 101 -1.53 2.35 4.96
N THR A 102 -1.08 3.49 5.48
CA THR A 102 -0.32 4.50 4.73
C THR A 102 1.10 4.57 5.29
N SER A 103 1.98 5.36 4.68
CA SER A 103 3.19 5.85 5.35
C SER A 103 2.83 6.70 6.58
N SER A 104 3.70 6.73 7.59
CA SER A 104 3.66 7.68 8.70
C SER A 104 3.95 9.13 8.26
N GLU A 105 4.49 9.32 7.06
CA GLU A 105 4.64 10.63 6.43
C GLU A 105 3.40 11.04 5.62
N HIS A 106 2.41 10.15 5.44
CA HIS A 106 1.18 10.47 4.73
C HIS A 106 0.44 11.62 5.46
N PRO A 107 -0.06 12.66 4.75
CA PRO A 107 -0.73 13.81 5.37
C PRO A 107 -1.86 13.44 6.32
N TRP A 108 -2.59 12.36 6.01
CA TRP A 108 -3.63 11.81 6.88
C TRP A 108 -3.09 11.40 8.26
N PHE A 109 -1.94 10.70 8.33
CA PHE A 109 -1.37 10.28 9.61
C PHE A 109 -0.78 11.46 10.36
N VAL A 110 -0.09 12.37 9.67
CA VAL A 110 0.45 13.62 10.26
C VAL A 110 -0.67 14.42 10.93
N GLU A 111 -1.80 14.60 10.26
CA GLU A 111 -2.97 15.27 10.84
C GLU A 111 -3.60 14.46 11.98
N SER A 112 -3.77 13.14 11.82
CA SER A 112 -4.31 12.25 12.87
C SER A 112 -3.47 12.29 14.15
N ARG A 113 -2.15 12.35 14.01
CA ARG A 113 -1.16 12.44 15.08
C ARG A 113 -1.05 13.85 15.69
N SER A 114 -1.48 14.90 14.98
CA SER A 114 -1.36 16.28 15.48
C SER A 114 -2.14 16.56 16.77
N SER A 115 -3.28 15.89 16.98
CA SER A 115 -4.11 16.04 18.18
C SER A 115 -5.14 14.92 18.29
N ARG A 116 -5.53 14.57 19.53
CA ARG A 116 -6.65 13.65 19.83
C ARG A 116 -8.02 14.17 19.38
N THR A 117 -8.13 15.45 19.03
CA THR A 117 -9.39 16.08 18.56
C THR A 117 -9.38 16.44 17.08
N ASN A 118 -8.30 16.13 16.35
CA ASN A 118 -8.23 16.38 14.91
C ASN A 118 -9.33 15.58 14.17
N ALA A 119 -9.90 16.14 13.10
CA ALA A 119 -10.94 15.48 12.30
C ALA A 119 -10.48 14.13 11.70
N ARG A 120 -9.18 13.98 11.44
CA ARG A 120 -8.56 12.72 10.97
C ARG A 120 -8.07 11.82 12.11
N ARG A 121 -8.36 12.12 13.38
CA ARG A 121 -7.92 11.29 14.51
C ARG A 121 -8.37 9.83 14.35
N ASP A 122 -9.64 9.63 14.04
CA ASP A 122 -10.23 8.29 13.89
C ASP A 122 -10.01 7.67 12.49
N TRP A 123 -9.10 8.23 11.68
CA TRP A 123 -8.69 7.59 10.42
C TRP A 123 -7.69 6.46 10.66
N TYR A 124 -7.02 6.47 11.81
CA TYR A 124 -6.07 5.44 12.25
C TYR A 124 -6.48 4.86 13.59
N ILE A 125 -5.91 3.72 13.95
CA ILE A 125 -6.29 2.99 15.15
C ILE A 125 -5.38 3.41 16.31
N TRP A 126 -5.90 4.29 17.17
CA TRP A 126 -5.23 4.78 18.38
C TRP A 126 -5.81 4.15 19.65
N ARG A 127 -4.96 3.77 20.62
CA ARG A 127 -5.41 3.24 21.92
C ARG A 127 -4.55 3.74 23.07
N ASP A 128 -5.19 3.99 24.20
CA ASP A 128 -4.45 4.26 25.44
C ASP A 128 -3.68 3.00 25.88
N PRO A 129 -2.54 3.15 26.56
CA PRO A 129 -1.82 2.04 27.17
C PRO A 129 -2.72 1.30 28.18
N LYS A 130 -2.37 0.04 28.48
CA LYS A 130 -2.87 -0.65 29.68
C LYS A 130 -2.44 0.11 30.94
N PRO A 131 -3.06 -0.14 32.11
CA PRO A 131 -2.69 0.53 33.36
C PRO A 131 -1.21 0.42 33.76
N ASP A 132 -0.51 -0.60 33.27
CA ASP A 132 0.93 -0.83 33.47
C ASP A 132 1.82 -0.18 32.40
N GLY A 133 1.24 0.59 31.47
CA GLY A 133 1.94 1.23 30.35
C GLY A 133 2.11 0.35 29.10
N SER A 134 1.78 -0.95 29.18
CA SER A 134 2.02 -1.89 28.09
C SER A 134 1.00 -1.74 26.93
N PRO A 135 1.30 -2.31 25.74
CA PRO A 135 0.41 -2.27 24.59
C PRO A 135 -0.99 -2.86 24.84
N PRO A 136 -2.01 -2.45 24.05
CA PRO A 136 -3.41 -2.87 24.21
C PRO A 136 -3.64 -4.39 24.14
N ASN A 137 -2.86 -5.12 23.35
CA ASN A 137 -2.98 -6.57 23.19
C ASN A 137 -1.64 -7.23 22.82
N ASN A 138 -1.65 -8.53 22.62
CA ASN A 138 -0.48 -9.36 22.34
C ASN A 138 -0.13 -9.48 20.85
N TRP A 139 -0.74 -8.69 19.96
CA TRP A 139 -0.51 -8.80 18.52
C TRP A 139 0.94 -8.48 18.13
N LEU A 140 1.48 -9.25 17.20
CA LEU A 140 2.85 -9.14 16.71
C LEU A 140 2.88 -8.65 15.27
N ALA A 141 3.84 -7.79 14.96
CA ALA A 141 3.99 -7.26 13.61
C ALA A 141 4.61 -8.32 12.70
N TYR A 142 4.23 -8.33 11.43
CA TYR A 142 4.70 -9.30 10.45
C TYR A 142 6.19 -9.16 10.12
N PHE A 143 6.77 -7.99 10.32
CA PHE A 143 8.21 -7.74 10.15
C PHE A 143 9.00 -7.79 11.47
N GLY A 144 8.37 -8.32 12.52
CA GLY A 144 8.99 -8.51 13.83
C GLY A 144 8.67 -7.39 14.83
N GLY A 145 8.66 -7.74 16.11
CA GLY A 145 8.29 -6.83 17.20
C GLY A 145 6.79 -6.76 17.46
N ARG A 146 6.36 -5.67 18.09
CA ARG A 146 4.96 -5.42 18.46
C ARG A 146 4.25 -4.64 17.36
N THR A 147 2.92 -4.80 17.26
CA THR A 147 2.07 -4.02 16.34
C THR A 147 1.70 -2.62 16.86
N TRP A 148 2.20 -2.24 18.02
CA TRP A 148 1.81 -1.00 18.69
C TRP A 148 3.04 -0.18 18.99
N THR A 149 3.11 1.02 18.41
CA THR A 149 4.16 1.99 18.69
C THR A 149 3.60 3.13 19.54
N PHE A 150 4.26 3.42 20.65
CA PHE A 150 3.87 4.47 21.58
C PHE A 150 4.21 5.85 21.00
N ASP A 151 3.27 6.77 21.08
CA ASP A 151 3.44 8.13 20.59
C ASP A 151 3.28 9.14 21.73
N GLU A 152 4.41 9.70 22.15
CA GLU A 152 4.48 10.72 23.19
C GLU A 152 3.78 12.02 22.75
N ALA A 153 3.84 12.35 21.45
CA ALA A 153 3.31 13.60 20.90
C ALA A 153 1.79 13.74 21.09
N THR A 154 1.05 12.64 21.19
CA THR A 154 -0.40 12.63 21.39
C THR A 154 -0.83 12.48 22.85
N GLY A 155 0.09 12.71 23.79
CA GLY A 155 -0.17 12.53 25.22
C GLY A 155 -0.15 11.07 25.65
N GLY A 156 0.61 10.23 24.93
CA GLY A 156 0.91 8.85 25.31
C GLY A 156 -0.11 7.81 24.87
N GLN A 157 -0.52 7.81 23.59
CA GLN A 157 -1.28 6.71 23.00
C GLN A 157 -0.41 5.82 22.14
N TYR A 158 -0.80 4.56 21.99
CA TYR A 158 -0.27 3.68 20.94
C TYR A 158 -1.06 3.86 19.64
N TYR A 159 -0.39 3.79 18.49
CA TYR A 159 -1.02 3.55 17.20
C TYR A 159 -0.71 2.14 16.70
N LEU A 160 -1.66 1.55 15.96
CA LEU A 160 -1.49 0.22 15.36
C LEU A 160 -0.69 0.31 14.05
N HIS A 161 0.19 -0.65 13.84
CA HIS A 161 0.81 -0.98 12.56
C HIS A 161 0.99 -2.52 12.50
N LEU A 162 0.52 -3.17 11.43
CA LEU A 162 0.71 -4.62 11.27
C LEU A 162 2.08 -4.98 10.67
N PHE A 163 2.75 -3.99 10.07
CA PHE A 163 4.05 -4.13 9.43
C PHE A 163 5.07 -3.21 10.12
N LEU A 164 5.75 -2.32 9.39
CA LEU A 164 6.67 -1.36 9.99
C LEU A 164 5.96 -0.30 10.85
N PRO A 165 6.60 0.28 11.87
CA PRO A 165 6.10 1.48 12.55
C PRO A 165 5.80 2.64 11.59
N GLU A 166 6.54 2.73 10.49
CA GLU A 166 6.34 3.67 9.39
C GLU A 166 5.07 3.38 8.57
N GLN A 167 4.34 2.30 8.85
CA GLN A 167 3.12 1.88 8.15
C GLN A 167 1.89 1.85 9.10
N PRO A 168 1.43 3.00 9.64
CA PRO A 168 0.27 3.05 10.51
C PRO A 168 -1.01 2.56 9.80
N ASP A 169 -1.71 1.64 10.46
CA ASP A 169 -2.90 0.98 9.95
C ASP A 169 -4.12 1.90 9.97
N LEU A 170 -4.84 1.92 8.85
CA LEU A 170 -6.09 2.65 8.69
C LEU A 170 -7.25 1.97 9.41
N ASN A 171 -8.16 2.79 9.92
CA ASN A 171 -9.40 2.38 10.53
C ASN A 171 -10.53 2.29 9.48
N TRP A 172 -10.67 1.14 8.83
CA TRP A 172 -11.71 0.87 7.82
C TRP A 172 -13.16 0.89 8.34
N ARG A 173 -13.38 0.97 9.66
CA ARG A 173 -14.71 1.21 10.23
C ARG A 173 -15.18 2.64 9.98
N ASN A 174 -14.25 3.59 9.88
CA ASN A 174 -14.54 4.98 9.56
C ASN A 174 -15.03 5.10 8.10
N PRO A 175 -16.24 5.62 7.84
CA PRO A 175 -16.77 5.76 6.48
C PRO A 175 -15.95 6.70 5.59
N GLU A 176 -15.30 7.73 6.16
CA GLU A 176 -14.48 8.67 5.40
C GLU A 176 -13.21 8.01 4.86
N VAL A 177 -12.61 7.10 5.62
CA VAL A 177 -11.47 6.28 5.15
C VAL A 177 -11.89 5.43 3.95
N ARG A 178 -13.06 4.79 4.02
CA ARG A 178 -13.59 3.99 2.90
C ARG A 178 -13.82 4.85 1.66
N HIS A 179 -14.43 6.02 1.83
CA HIS A 179 -14.66 6.95 0.72
C HIS A 179 -13.35 7.41 0.09
N ALA A 180 -12.38 7.85 0.89
CA ALA A 180 -11.07 8.30 0.41
C ALA A 180 -10.33 7.21 -0.38
N MET A 181 -10.41 5.95 0.08
CA MET A 181 -9.84 4.80 -0.61
C MET A 181 -10.54 4.48 -1.93
N TYR A 182 -11.87 4.56 -1.97
CA TYR A 182 -12.61 4.42 -3.23
C TYR A 182 -12.35 5.58 -4.19
N ASP A 183 -12.14 6.80 -3.69
CA ASP A 183 -11.71 7.93 -4.52
C ASP A 183 -10.33 7.67 -5.13
N THR A 184 -9.40 7.08 -4.38
CA THR A 184 -8.09 6.67 -4.90
C THR A 184 -8.21 5.60 -5.98
N MET A 185 -9.06 4.60 -5.79
CA MET A 185 -9.30 3.59 -6.84
C MET A 185 -9.90 4.26 -8.09
N ARG A 186 -10.89 5.15 -7.93
CA ARG A 186 -11.48 5.89 -9.06
C ARG A 186 -10.47 6.74 -9.79
N PHE A 187 -9.57 7.42 -9.08
CA PHE A 187 -8.50 8.22 -9.69
C PHE A 187 -7.65 7.44 -10.71
N TRP A 188 -7.33 6.18 -10.42
CA TRP A 188 -6.56 5.32 -11.33
C TRP A 188 -7.43 4.65 -12.40
N LEU A 189 -8.67 4.27 -12.07
CA LEU A 189 -9.64 3.76 -13.06
C LEU A 189 -9.98 4.81 -14.12
N ASP A 190 -10.16 6.08 -13.72
CA ASP A 190 -10.47 7.20 -14.62
C ASP A 190 -9.31 7.48 -15.60
N ARG A 191 -8.08 7.05 -15.27
CA ARG A 191 -6.90 7.08 -16.15
C ARG A 191 -6.77 5.88 -17.08
N GLY A 192 -7.58 4.84 -16.90
CA GLY A 192 -7.58 3.66 -17.75
C GLY A 192 -6.88 2.43 -17.16
N VAL A 193 -6.54 2.42 -15.87
CA VAL A 193 -6.10 1.17 -15.22
C VAL A 193 -7.21 0.11 -15.32
N ASP A 194 -6.86 -1.12 -15.70
CA ASP A 194 -7.80 -2.21 -15.95
C ASP A 194 -8.15 -3.04 -14.70
N GLY A 195 -7.41 -2.83 -13.60
CA GLY A 195 -7.69 -3.49 -12.33
C GLY A 195 -6.65 -3.23 -11.24
N PHE A 196 -6.87 -3.83 -10.07
CA PHE A 196 -5.98 -3.71 -8.93
C PHE A 196 -5.58 -5.08 -8.39
N ARG A 197 -4.31 -5.23 -8.03
CA ARG A 197 -3.90 -6.25 -7.07
C ARG A 197 -4.02 -5.63 -5.69
N ILE A 198 -4.86 -6.20 -4.83
CA ILE A 198 -5.15 -5.61 -3.52
C ILE A 198 -4.21 -6.23 -2.48
N ASP A 199 -3.25 -5.44 -2.00
CA ASP A 199 -2.34 -5.84 -0.95
C ASP A 199 -3.07 -6.10 0.37
N VAL A 200 -2.69 -7.19 1.03
CA VAL A 200 -3.14 -7.60 2.37
C VAL A 200 -4.65 -7.42 2.62
N ALA A 201 -5.47 -7.70 1.60
CA ALA A 201 -6.92 -7.43 1.61
C ALA A 201 -7.66 -8.02 2.84
N HIS A 202 -7.17 -9.13 3.38
CA HIS A 202 -7.73 -9.81 4.55
C HIS A 202 -7.43 -9.12 5.89
N MET A 203 -6.49 -8.16 5.91
CA MET A 203 -6.05 -7.45 7.12
C MET A 203 -6.70 -6.07 7.32
N VAL A 204 -7.43 -5.57 6.32
CA VAL A 204 -8.04 -4.22 6.36
C VAL A 204 -8.99 -4.02 7.55
N MET A 205 -9.68 -5.09 7.97
CA MET A 205 -10.61 -5.08 9.10
C MET A 205 -9.98 -5.69 10.35
N LYS A 206 -10.13 -4.98 11.47
CA LYS A 206 -9.60 -5.37 12.78
C LYS A 206 -10.74 -5.75 13.73
N ASP A 207 -10.45 -6.64 14.69
CA ASP A 207 -11.37 -6.99 15.79
C ASP A 207 -11.77 -5.71 16.54
N PRO A 208 -13.06 -5.35 16.65
CA PRO A 208 -13.46 -4.11 17.31
C PRO A 208 -13.09 -4.08 18.79
N GLU A 209 -12.99 -5.25 19.42
CA GLU A 209 -12.59 -5.41 20.83
C GLU A 209 -11.08 -5.49 21.01
N LEU A 210 -10.31 -5.60 19.92
CA LEU A 210 -8.84 -5.74 19.92
C LEU A 210 -8.34 -6.84 20.86
N ARG A 211 -9.03 -7.98 20.92
CA ARG A 211 -8.68 -9.07 21.85
C ARG A 211 -7.32 -9.67 21.53
N ASP A 212 -6.70 -10.23 22.56
CA ASP A 212 -5.48 -11.02 22.41
C ASP A 212 -5.71 -12.21 21.46
N ASN A 213 -4.73 -12.47 20.59
CA ASN A 213 -4.69 -13.69 19.79
C ASN A 213 -4.41 -14.90 20.69
N PRO A 214 -4.99 -16.08 20.36
CA PRO A 214 -4.64 -17.31 21.04
C PRO A 214 -3.16 -17.67 20.77
N PRO A 215 -2.51 -18.45 21.65
CA PRO A 215 -1.17 -18.97 21.36
C PRO A 215 -1.20 -19.86 20.11
N ALA A 216 -0.07 -19.92 19.41
CA ALA A 216 0.07 -20.80 18.26
C ALA A 216 -0.18 -22.27 18.65
N PRO A 217 -0.84 -23.07 17.81
CA PRO A 217 -0.95 -24.50 18.03
C PRO A 217 0.44 -25.16 18.17
N PRO A 218 0.58 -26.22 19.00
CA PRO A 218 1.85 -26.94 19.12
C PRO A 218 2.36 -27.39 17.75
N GLY A 219 3.63 -27.10 17.44
CA GLY A 219 4.29 -27.51 16.19
C GLY A 219 4.16 -26.54 15.02
N HIS A 220 3.47 -25.40 15.18
CA HIS A 220 3.61 -24.27 14.26
C HIS A 220 4.67 -23.31 14.79
N VAL A 221 5.81 -23.24 14.11
CA VAL A 221 6.80 -22.19 14.35
C VAL A 221 6.27 -20.95 13.65
N SER A 222 5.90 -19.93 14.42
CA SER A 222 5.64 -18.58 13.90
C SER A 222 6.94 -18.08 13.28
N GLY A 223 6.96 -18.01 11.93
CA GLY A 223 8.03 -17.40 11.16
C GLY A 223 8.07 -15.88 11.29
#